data_AF-A0A949DTP4-F1
#
_entry.id   AF-A0A949DTP4-F1
#
_cell.length_a   1.000
_cell.length_b   1.000
_cell.length_c   1.000
_cell.angle_alpha   90.00
_cell.angle_beta   90.00
_cell.angle_gamma   90.00
#
_symmetry.space_group_name_H-M   'P 1'
#
loop_
_entity.id
_entity.type
_entity.pdbx_description
1 polymer ?
#
loop_
_entity_poly.entity_id
_entity_poly.type
_entity_poly.pdbx_seq_one_letter_code
_entity_poly.pdbx_strand_id
1 'polypeptide(L)'
;MSQFEISILVVKPDGVEKRLVDPIRQILIRSGLVIKREVSKTLKPATVEMLYWSISDVRHRDYFPELVTFMSSSPVHIFVVDGYDAVDKVRQIIGKRVPASGLRAKWAESIIRNVAHGPHTPARAKREIQLLLEEYNMKKVFVIGGMSESGKSTIGRYLDQHGIKRLKITFFLKRVMEREGVEDDFAKWNNRNMKERPDWVYRVFADEFIQWGREQEIEFCCLESLYSPGLAVHLRERLGQDKVAIVYVDMDENVRLQRQMIRQNLTSLDEARQLMLPRDQIKRDWGVPAIADVADVIIDNSGSMENLTRVADAMIARYCQELLV
;
A
#
# COMPACT_ATOMS: atom_id res chain seq x y z
N MET A 1 -1.73 -13.97 -32.37
CA MET A 1 -0.30 -14.23 -32.66
C MET A 1 0.35 -14.59 -31.33
N SER A 2 1.26 -15.57 -31.31
CA SER A 2 1.95 -15.94 -30.07
C SER A 2 2.88 -14.82 -29.61
N GLN A 3 2.93 -14.57 -28.30
CA GLN A 3 3.75 -13.51 -27.71
C GLN A 3 4.76 -14.10 -26.73
N PHE A 4 6.01 -13.66 -26.78
CA PHE A 4 7.00 -14.05 -25.78
C PHE A 4 6.76 -13.26 -24.49
N GLU A 5 6.48 -13.96 -23.39
CA GLU A 5 6.03 -13.37 -22.14
C GLU A 5 6.74 -14.01 -20.95
N ILE A 6 6.69 -13.32 -19.82
CA ILE A 6 7.06 -13.84 -18.50
C ILE A 6 5.80 -14.15 -17.70
N SER A 7 5.82 -15.24 -16.96
CA SER A 7 4.74 -15.68 -16.09
C SER A 7 5.27 -16.23 -14.77
N ILE A 8 4.36 -16.53 -13.85
CA ILE A 8 4.65 -17.05 -12.52
C ILE A 8 3.68 -18.17 -12.17
N LEU A 9 4.20 -19.25 -11.60
CA LEU A 9 3.41 -20.31 -10.98
C LEU A 9 3.82 -20.43 -9.52
N VAL A 10 2.85 -20.28 -8.62
CA VAL A 10 3.06 -20.45 -7.18
C VAL A 10 2.47 -21.79 -6.78
N VAL A 11 3.33 -22.74 -6.39
CA VAL A 11 2.93 -23.96 -5.70
C VAL A 11 2.54 -23.58 -4.28
N LYS A 12 1.27 -23.81 -3.96
CA LYS A 12 0.66 -23.47 -2.68
C LYS A 12 1.14 -24.40 -1.55
N PRO A 13 0.89 -24.07 -0.28
CA PRO A 13 1.27 -24.89 0.87
C PRO A 13 0.93 -26.38 0.74
N ASP A 14 -0.29 -26.69 0.29
CA ASP A 14 -0.75 -28.07 0.07
C ASP A 14 0.05 -28.78 -1.03
N GLY A 15 0.43 -28.07 -2.09
CA GLY A 15 1.27 -28.62 -3.15
C GLY A 15 2.71 -28.88 -2.68
N VAL A 16 3.25 -28.01 -1.83
CA VAL A 16 4.58 -28.17 -1.23
C VAL A 16 4.60 -29.35 -0.26
N GLU A 17 3.61 -29.45 0.62
CA GLU A 17 3.44 -30.55 1.57
C GLU A 17 3.33 -31.92 0.87
N LYS A 18 2.60 -31.96 -0.25
CA LYS A 18 2.50 -33.14 -1.13
C LYS A 18 3.75 -33.44 -1.96
N ARG A 19 4.85 -32.68 -1.77
CA ARG A 19 6.11 -32.80 -2.52
C ARG A 19 5.93 -32.66 -4.04
N LEU A 20 5.01 -31.78 -4.46
CA LEU A 20 4.67 -31.60 -5.88
C LEU A 20 5.56 -30.58 -6.61
N VAL A 21 6.53 -29.97 -5.93
CA VAL A 21 7.46 -28.99 -6.53
C VAL A 21 8.18 -29.58 -7.75
N ASP A 22 8.87 -30.71 -7.58
CA ASP A 22 9.59 -31.36 -8.70
C ASP A 22 8.65 -31.90 -9.80
N PRO A 23 7.53 -32.60 -9.47
CA PRO A 23 6.54 -32.95 -10.49
C PRO A 23 6.05 -31.76 -11.32
N ILE A 24 5.76 -30.62 -10.69
CA ILE A 24 5.29 -29.41 -11.38
C ILE A 24 6.40 -28.79 -12.21
N ARG A 25 7.64 -28.74 -11.69
CA ARG A 25 8.83 -28.28 -12.42
C ARG A 25 9.00 -29.02 -13.74
N GLN A 26 8.86 -30.35 -13.71
CA GLN A 26 8.96 -31.18 -14.91
C GLN A 26 7.84 -30.90 -15.92
N ILE A 27 6.61 -30.64 -15.44
CA ILE A 27 5.49 -30.27 -16.32
C ILE A 27 5.78 -28.92 -17.02
N LEU A 28 6.25 -27.91 -16.27
CA LEU A 28 6.60 -26.60 -16.83
C LEU A 28 7.64 -26.73 -17.97
N ILE A 29 8.72 -27.47 -17.73
CA ILE A 29 9.79 -27.69 -18.71
C ILE A 29 9.25 -28.42 -19.95
N ARG A 30 8.47 -29.49 -19.75
CA ARG A 30 7.89 -30.28 -20.86
C ARG A 30 6.87 -29.48 -21.67
N SER A 31 6.25 -28.46 -21.09
CA SER A 31 5.36 -27.52 -21.80
C SER A 31 6.11 -26.44 -22.60
N GLY A 32 7.44 -26.54 -22.69
CA GLY A 32 8.28 -25.62 -23.45
C GLY A 32 8.45 -24.26 -22.78
N LEU A 33 8.31 -24.19 -21.46
CA LEU A 33 8.61 -23.00 -20.66
C LEU A 33 10.02 -23.13 -20.09
N VAL A 34 10.74 -22.01 -20.02
CA VAL A 34 12.06 -21.95 -19.38
C VAL A 34 11.90 -21.36 -17.98
N ILE A 35 12.46 -22.03 -16.98
CA ILE A 35 12.45 -21.55 -15.61
C ILE A 35 13.59 -20.56 -15.42
N LYS A 36 13.25 -19.33 -15.02
CA LYS A 36 14.18 -18.20 -14.86
C LYS A 36 14.60 -17.97 -13.42
N ARG A 37 13.70 -18.26 -12.48
CA ARG A 37 13.93 -18.09 -11.05
C ARG A 37 13.05 -19.04 -10.27
N GLU A 38 13.59 -19.56 -9.17
CA GLU A 38 12.88 -20.41 -8.21
C GLU A 38 13.13 -19.90 -6.79
N VAL A 39 12.07 -19.77 -5.99
CA VAL A 39 12.18 -19.29 -4.61
C VAL A 39 11.17 -20.02 -3.73
N SER A 40 11.63 -20.53 -2.59
CA SER A 40 10.75 -21.01 -1.52
C SER A 40 10.70 -19.98 -0.41
N LYS A 41 9.50 -19.54 0.00
CA LYS A 41 9.34 -18.60 1.11
C LYS A 41 7.96 -18.67 1.74
N THR A 42 7.84 -18.29 3.01
CA THR A 42 6.54 -18.06 3.65
C THR A 42 6.05 -16.65 3.31
N LEU A 43 4.78 -16.53 2.92
CA LEU A 43 4.17 -15.23 2.63
C LEU A 43 3.59 -14.61 3.90
N LYS A 44 3.75 -13.29 4.07
CA LYS A 44 3.04 -12.55 5.11
C LYS A 44 1.54 -12.46 4.75
N PRO A 45 0.61 -12.49 5.73
CA PRO A 45 -0.83 -12.33 5.46
C PRO A 45 -1.15 -11.13 4.56
N ALA A 46 -0.53 -9.98 4.84
CA ALA A 46 -0.63 -8.77 4.01
C ALA A 46 -0.26 -8.98 2.53
N THR A 47 0.83 -9.72 2.26
CA THR A 47 1.25 -10.04 0.88
C THR A 47 0.21 -10.92 0.18
N VAL A 48 -0.39 -11.86 0.92
CA VAL A 48 -1.46 -12.72 0.39
C VAL A 48 -2.72 -11.90 0.09
N GLU A 49 -3.10 -10.99 0.99
CA GLU A 49 -4.22 -10.07 0.75
C GLU A 49 -4.00 -9.32 -0.56
N MET A 50 -2.84 -8.69 -0.76
CA MET A 50 -2.50 -7.99 -2.02
C MET A 50 -2.58 -8.90 -3.25
N LEU A 51 -2.10 -10.16 -3.13
CA LEU A 51 -2.08 -11.13 -4.22
C LEU A 51 -3.50 -11.45 -4.73
N TYR A 52 -4.48 -11.48 -3.83
CA TYR A 52 -5.85 -11.86 -4.13
C TYR A 52 -6.84 -10.68 -4.18
N TRP A 53 -6.46 -9.50 -3.68
CA TRP A 53 -7.35 -8.34 -3.58
C TRP A 53 -7.90 -7.88 -4.92
N SER A 54 -7.10 -7.95 -5.98
CA SER A 54 -7.52 -7.54 -7.33
C SER A 54 -8.41 -8.57 -8.03
N ILE A 55 -8.77 -9.68 -7.38
CA ILE A 55 -9.63 -10.72 -7.96
C ILE A 55 -11.00 -10.59 -7.32
N SER A 56 -11.92 -9.90 -8.00
CA SER A 56 -13.30 -9.68 -7.53
C SER A 56 -13.97 -10.96 -7.02
N ASP A 57 -13.81 -12.05 -7.77
CA ASP A 57 -14.46 -13.35 -7.48
C ASP A 57 -13.84 -14.11 -6.31
N VAL A 58 -12.75 -13.59 -5.73
CA VAL A 58 -12.08 -14.12 -4.54
C VAL A 58 -12.20 -13.15 -3.37
N ARG A 59 -11.97 -11.85 -3.58
CA ARG A 59 -11.98 -10.81 -2.53
C ARG A 59 -13.33 -10.71 -1.80
N HIS A 60 -14.42 -10.92 -2.54
CA HIS A 60 -15.79 -10.79 -2.03
C HIS A 60 -16.39 -12.12 -1.59
N ARG A 61 -15.57 -13.15 -1.40
CA ARG A 61 -16.03 -14.47 -0.96
C ARG A 61 -15.80 -14.67 0.52
N ASP A 62 -16.75 -15.34 1.17
CA ASP A 62 -16.71 -15.62 2.61
C ASP A 62 -15.46 -16.43 3.03
N TYR A 63 -14.87 -17.18 2.09
CA TYR A 63 -13.65 -17.96 2.32
C TYR A 63 -12.34 -17.13 2.24
N PHE A 64 -12.40 -15.83 1.94
CA PHE A 64 -11.19 -15.01 1.78
C PHE A 64 -10.28 -14.98 3.02
N PRO A 65 -10.79 -14.81 4.26
CA PRO A 65 -9.95 -14.87 5.46
C PRO A 65 -9.26 -16.23 5.66
N GLU A 66 -9.96 -17.32 5.35
CA GLU A 66 -9.41 -18.68 5.40
C GLU A 66 -8.32 -18.86 4.32
N LEU A 67 -8.52 -18.32 3.12
CA LEU A 67 -7.51 -18.33 2.06
C LEU A 67 -6.24 -17.59 2.48
N VAL A 68 -6.37 -16.41 3.11
CA VAL A 68 -5.23 -15.62 3.61
C VAL A 68 -4.47 -16.42 4.66
N THR A 69 -5.18 -17.00 5.61
CA THR A 69 -4.61 -17.83 6.68
C THR A 69 -3.89 -19.04 6.10
N PHE A 70 -4.52 -19.75 5.16
CA PHE A 70 -3.94 -20.93 4.51
C PHE A 70 -2.66 -20.60 3.76
N MET A 71 -2.68 -19.60 2.89
CA MET A 71 -1.52 -19.23 2.05
C MET A 71 -0.33 -18.67 2.84
N SER A 72 -0.57 -18.18 4.07
CA SER A 72 0.48 -17.68 4.98
C SER A 72 0.90 -18.71 6.04
N SER A 73 0.26 -19.89 6.09
CA SER A 73 0.50 -20.90 7.12
C SER A 73 1.84 -21.63 7.02
N SER A 74 2.38 -21.77 5.82
CA SER A 74 3.66 -22.46 5.57
C SER A 74 4.27 -22.02 4.22
N PRO A 75 5.52 -22.42 3.90
CA PRO A 75 6.18 -21.96 2.68
C PRO A 75 5.43 -22.30 1.39
N VAL A 76 5.44 -21.35 0.46
CA VAL A 76 5.10 -21.58 -0.94
C VAL A 76 6.37 -21.77 -1.76
N HIS A 77 6.25 -22.40 -2.92
CA HIS A 77 7.34 -22.47 -3.90
C HIS A 77 6.95 -21.73 -5.18
N ILE A 78 7.81 -20.85 -5.66
CA ILE A 78 7.51 -19.91 -6.74
C ILE A 78 8.42 -20.19 -7.92
N PHE A 79 7.83 -20.45 -9.08
CA PHE A 79 8.51 -20.52 -10.37
C PHE A 79 8.24 -19.25 -11.17
N VAL A 80 9.29 -18.55 -11.58
CA VAL A 80 9.22 -17.55 -12.66
C VAL A 80 9.62 -18.23 -13.94
N VAL A 81 8.79 -18.11 -14.97
CA VAL A 81 8.99 -18.77 -16.26
C VAL A 81 8.86 -17.78 -17.40
N ASP A 82 9.59 -18.00 -18.48
CA ASP A 82 9.37 -17.29 -19.74
C ASP A 82 9.14 -18.26 -20.91
N GLY A 83 8.58 -17.74 -21.99
CA GLY A 83 8.27 -18.49 -23.19
C GLY A 83 7.14 -17.87 -24.02
N TYR A 84 6.87 -18.46 -25.19
CA TYR A 84 5.70 -18.07 -25.98
C TYR A 84 4.40 -18.47 -25.28
N ASP A 85 3.51 -17.49 -25.12
CA ASP A 85 2.21 -17.58 -24.46
C ASP A 85 2.33 -18.14 -23.03
N ALA A 86 3.36 -17.70 -22.31
CA ALA A 86 3.72 -18.26 -21.00
C ALA A 86 2.59 -18.14 -19.97
N VAL A 87 1.83 -17.04 -19.98
CA VAL A 87 0.70 -16.85 -19.07
C VAL A 87 -0.39 -17.90 -19.33
N ASP A 88 -0.77 -18.10 -20.59
CA ASP A 88 -1.80 -19.05 -20.95
C ASP A 88 -1.36 -20.50 -20.73
N LYS A 89 -0.11 -20.84 -21.04
CA LYS A 89 0.46 -22.16 -20.73
C LYS A 89 0.42 -22.45 -19.23
N VAL A 90 0.84 -21.51 -18.39
CA VAL A 90 0.77 -21.66 -16.93
C VAL A 90 -0.68 -21.90 -16.48
N ARG A 91 -1.65 -21.16 -17.03
CA ARG A 91 -3.07 -21.37 -16.69
C ARG A 91 -3.59 -22.73 -17.12
N GLN A 92 -3.22 -23.19 -18.31
CA GLN A 92 -3.61 -24.51 -18.82
C GLN A 92 -3.03 -25.64 -17.96
N ILE A 93 -1.76 -25.51 -17.57
CA ILE A 93 -1.09 -26.44 -16.65
C ILE A 93 -1.86 -26.51 -15.34
N ILE A 94 -2.07 -25.37 -14.67
CA ILE A 94 -2.80 -25.30 -13.38
C ILE A 94 -4.22 -25.87 -13.52
N GLY A 95 -4.91 -25.51 -14.60
CA GLY A 95 -6.26 -25.94 -14.90
C GLY A 95 -7.38 -25.15 -14.20
N LYS A 96 -8.61 -25.40 -14.64
CA LYS A 96 -9.82 -24.77 -14.10
C LYS A 96 -10.14 -25.34 -12.71
N ARG A 97 -10.85 -24.56 -11.90
CA ARG A 97 -11.36 -25.03 -10.60
C ARG A 97 -12.63 -25.86 -10.78
N VAL A 98 -13.53 -25.43 -11.67
CA VAL A 98 -14.84 -26.05 -11.91
C VAL A 98 -15.16 -26.01 -13.42
N PRO A 99 -15.40 -27.16 -14.08
CA PRO A 99 -14.94 -28.49 -13.63
C PRO A 99 -13.41 -28.48 -13.45
N ALA A 100 -12.90 -29.31 -12.54
CA ALA A 100 -11.47 -29.38 -12.28
C ALA A 100 -10.71 -29.90 -13.51
N SER A 101 -9.56 -29.31 -13.83
CA SER A 101 -8.66 -29.78 -14.90
C SER A 101 -7.19 -29.57 -14.52
N GLY A 102 -6.25 -30.04 -15.35
CA GLY A 102 -4.81 -29.82 -15.13
C GLY A 102 -4.31 -30.36 -13.79
N LEU A 103 -3.42 -29.61 -13.13
CA LEU A 103 -2.93 -29.97 -11.78
C LEU A 103 -4.08 -30.09 -10.77
N ARG A 104 -5.11 -29.26 -10.90
CA ARG A 104 -6.23 -29.23 -9.95
C ARG A 104 -7.08 -30.50 -10.01
N ALA A 105 -7.35 -31.04 -11.21
CA ALA A 105 -8.04 -32.32 -11.33
C ALA A 105 -7.26 -33.47 -10.68
N LYS A 106 -5.93 -33.39 -10.69
CA LYS A 106 -5.07 -34.47 -10.20
C LYS A 106 -4.86 -34.43 -8.69
N TRP A 107 -4.77 -33.23 -8.10
CA TRP A 107 -4.22 -33.07 -6.75
C TRP A 107 -4.98 -32.09 -5.83
N ALA A 108 -5.99 -31.36 -6.32
CA ALA A 108 -6.75 -30.45 -5.47
C ALA A 108 -7.66 -31.21 -4.49
N GLU A 109 -7.79 -30.67 -3.27
CA GLU A 109 -8.69 -31.18 -2.23
C GLU A 109 -9.93 -30.29 -2.06
N SER A 110 -9.78 -28.98 -2.25
CA SER A 110 -10.86 -28.02 -2.07
C SER A 110 -10.65 -26.77 -2.93
N ILE A 111 -11.56 -25.80 -2.83
CA ILE A 111 -11.44 -24.53 -3.56
C ILE A 111 -10.23 -23.70 -3.09
N ILE A 112 -9.84 -23.82 -1.82
CA ILE A 112 -8.69 -23.13 -1.22
C ILE A 112 -7.41 -23.96 -1.43
N ARG A 113 -7.47 -25.25 -1.09
CA ARG A 113 -6.39 -26.25 -1.22
C ARG A 113 -6.40 -26.87 -2.61
N ASN A 114 -5.93 -26.07 -3.57
CA ASN A 114 -5.96 -26.43 -4.99
C ASN A 114 -4.59 -26.35 -5.68
N VAL A 115 -3.52 -26.62 -4.91
CA VAL A 115 -2.16 -26.94 -5.36
C VAL A 115 -1.37 -25.78 -5.95
N ALA A 116 -1.97 -24.97 -6.82
CA ALA A 116 -1.26 -23.93 -7.56
C ALA A 116 -2.08 -22.67 -7.82
N HIS A 117 -1.37 -21.55 -7.87
CA HIS A 117 -1.84 -20.22 -8.25
C HIS A 117 -1.03 -19.68 -9.43
N GLY A 118 -1.66 -18.87 -10.27
CA GLY A 118 -1.02 -18.20 -11.40
C GLY A 118 -1.90 -17.08 -11.96
N PRO A 119 -1.30 -16.11 -12.68
CA PRO A 119 -1.97 -14.92 -13.17
C PRO A 119 -2.91 -15.21 -14.34
N HIS A 120 -3.83 -14.29 -14.61
CA HIS A 120 -4.78 -14.38 -15.74
C HIS A 120 -4.37 -13.56 -16.96
N THR A 121 -3.43 -12.62 -16.79
CA THR A 121 -2.98 -11.70 -17.85
C THR A 121 -1.49 -11.38 -17.70
N PRO A 122 -0.79 -10.97 -18.77
CA PRO A 122 0.62 -10.58 -18.71
C PRO A 122 0.89 -9.41 -17.76
N ALA A 123 0.02 -8.40 -17.76
CA ALA A 123 0.13 -7.28 -16.83
C ALA A 123 0.07 -7.74 -15.37
N ARG A 124 -0.79 -8.73 -15.08
CA ARG A 124 -0.91 -9.29 -13.75
C ARG A 124 0.27 -10.20 -13.40
N ALA A 125 0.81 -10.95 -14.35
CA ALA A 125 2.02 -11.73 -14.16
C ALA A 125 3.18 -10.87 -13.68
N LYS A 126 3.43 -9.74 -14.35
CA LYS A 126 4.46 -8.77 -13.94
C LYS A 126 4.23 -8.27 -12.52
N ARG A 127 3.00 -7.85 -12.18
CA ARG A 127 2.65 -7.38 -10.82
C ARG A 127 2.84 -8.44 -9.75
N GLU A 128 2.46 -9.70 -10.02
CA GLU A 128 2.60 -10.79 -9.06
C GLU A 128 4.06 -11.21 -8.87
N ILE A 129 4.87 -11.26 -9.95
CA ILE A 129 6.31 -11.48 -9.87
C ILE A 129 6.95 -10.39 -9.01
N GLN A 130 6.60 -9.14 -9.28
CA GLN A 130 6.98 -8.02 -8.44
C GLN A 130 6.62 -8.32 -6.98
N LEU A 131 5.32 -8.41 -6.67
CA LEU A 131 4.80 -8.56 -5.31
C LEU A 131 5.48 -9.69 -4.53
N LEU A 132 5.79 -10.80 -5.21
CA LEU A 132 6.29 -12.00 -4.57
C LEU A 132 7.82 -12.13 -4.55
N LEU A 133 8.59 -11.45 -5.40
CA LEU A 133 10.01 -11.78 -5.56
C LEU A 133 11.00 -10.62 -5.50
N GLU A 134 10.54 -9.38 -5.60
CA GLU A 134 11.41 -8.23 -5.34
C GLU A 134 11.11 -7.71 -3.94
N GLU A 135 12.17 -7.55 -3.15
CA GLU A 135 12.09 -6.80 -1.90
C GLU A 135 11.88 -5.34 -2.26
N TYR A 136 10.68 -4.84 -1.96
CA TYR A 136 10.39 -3.45 -2.20
C TYR A 136 11.06 -2.59 -1.13
N ASN A 137 11.91 -1.67 -1.60
CA ASN A 137 12.83 -0.90 -0.77
C ASN A 137 12.28 0.50 -0.42
N MET A 138 11.00 0.60 -0.08
CA MET A 138 10.54 1.78 0.66
C MET A 138 11.24 1.71 2.02
N LYS A 139 12.27 2.53 2.21
CA LYS A 139 13.12 2.57 3.39
C LYS A 139 12.46 3.37 4.50
N LYS A 140 11.83 4.50 4.15
CA LYS A 140 11.10 5.33 5.11
C LYS A 140 9.88 6.02 4.50
N VAL A 141 8.79 6.01 5.26
CA VAL A 141 7.58 6.79 5.00
C VAL A 141 7.31 7.67 6.21
N PHE A 142 7.33 8.99 6.01
CA PHE A 142 6.83 9.94 7.00
C PHE A 142 5.35 10.19 6.75
N VAL A 143 4.50 9.85 7.71
CA VAL A 143 3.07 10.11 7.61
C VAL A 143 2.76 11.34 8.45
N ILE A 144 2.37 12.43 7.80
CA ILE A 144 2.31 13.76 8.44
C ILE A 144 0.87 14.18 8.72
N GLY A 145 0.50 14.26 10.00
CA GLY A 145 -0.79 14.73 10.54
C GLY A 145 -0.72 16.13 11.16
N GLY A 146 -1.89 16.70 11.48
CA GLY A 146 -2.02 18.02 12.12
C GLY A 146 -3.20 18.88 11.63
N MET A 147 -3.58 19.87 12.43
CA MET A 147 -4.73 20.76 12.18
C MET A 147 -4.52 21.76 11.02
N SER A 148 -5.54 22.49 10.58
CA SER A 148 -5.40 23.43 9.44
C SER A 148 -4.38 24.51 9.73
N GLU A 149 -3.60 24.90 8.72
CA GLU A 149 -2.49 25.88 8.85
C GLU A 149 -1.36 25.52 9.85
N SER A 150 -1.31 24.29 10.37
CA SER A 150 -0.23 23.85 11.28
C SER A 150 1.16 23.73 10.62
N GLY A 151 1.27 23.85 9.29
CA GLY A 151 2.54 23.81 8.57
C GLY A 151 3.00 22.45 8.05
N LYS A 152 2.12 21.43 8.01
CA LYS A 152 2.37 20.14 7.33
C LYS A 152 2.92 20.30 5.91
N SER A 153 2.29 21.17 5.11
CA SER A 153 2.73 21.45 3.73
C SER A 153 4.08 22.15 3.66
N THR A 154 4.53 22.79 4.74
CA THR A 154 5.83 23.45 4.82
C THR A 154 6.90 22.40 5.10
N ILE A 155 6.71 21.56 6.12
CA ILE A 155 7.64 20.47 6.40
C ILE A 155 7.73 19.48 5.23
N GLY A 156 6.61 19.09 4.61
CA GLY A 156 6.68 18.16 3.48
C GLY A 156 7.35 18.75 2.24
N ARG A 157 7.28 20.06 2.01
CA ARG A 157 8.08 20.73 0.95
C ARG A 157 9.56 20.74 1.29
N TYR A 158 9.91 20.98 2.55
CA TYR A 158 11.29 20.94 3.00
C TYR A 158 11.90 19.54 2.84
N LEU A 159 11.16 18.50 3.25
CA LEU A 159 11.58 17.11 3.08
C LEU A 159 11.75 16.74 1.59
N ASP A 160 10.87 17.22 0.71
CA ASP A 160 10.99 17.00 -0.75
C ASP A 160 12.28 17.57 -1.34
N GLN A 161 12.70 18.75 -0.86
CA GLN A 161 13.97 19.37 -1.25
C GLN A 161 15.20 18.56 -0.79
N HIS A 162 15.02 17.64 0.17
CA HIS A 162 16.07 16.78 0.73
C HIS A 162 15.90 15.31 0.30
N GLY A 163 15.28 15.06 -0.86
CA GLY A 163 15.19 13.71 -1.43
C GLY A 163 14.09 12.82 -0.86
N ILE A 164 13.21 13.35 0.00
CA ILE A 164 12.07 12.61 0.56
C ILE A 164 10.81 13.01 -0.20
N LYS A 165 10.41 12.19 -1.18
CA LYS A 165 9.34 12.52 -2.13
C LYS A 165 8.04 12.91 -1.42
N ARG A 166 7.52 14.10 -1.73
CA ARG A 166 6.26 14.59 -1.17
C ARG A 166 5.05 14.05 -1.92
N LEU A 167 4.15 13.41 -1.18
CA LEU A 167 2.95 12.77 -1.70
C LEU A 167 1.71 13.22 -0.93
N LYS A 168 0.57 13.27 -1.62
CA LYS A 168 -0.72 13.70 -1.05
C LYS A 168 -1.64 12.51 -0.86
N ILE A 169 -2.24 12.37 0.31
CA ILE A 169 -3.25 11.32 0.56
C ILE A 169 -4.40 11.37 -0.46
N THR A 170 -4.82 12.56 -0.87
CA THR A 170 -5.92 12.75 -1.84
C THR A 170 -5.61 12.19 -3.22
N PHE A 171 -4.34 12.13 -3.63
CA PHE A 171 -3.94 11.51 -4.89
C PHE A 171 -4.29 10.02 -4.89
N PHE A 172 -3.92 9.30 -3.83
CA PHE A 172 -4.21 7.87 -3.72
C PHE A 172 -5.68 7.59 -3.43
N LEU A 173 -6.36 8.41 -2.62
CA LEU A 173 -7.79 8.24 -2.37
C LEU A 173 -8.64 8.37 -3.65
N LYS A 174 -8.25 9.26 -4.58
CA LYS A 174 -8.89 9.33 -5.90
C LYS A 174 -8.66 8.05 -6.71
N ARG A 175 -7.45 7.49 -6.68
CA ARG A 175 -7.14 6.21 -7.33
C ARG A 175 -7.93 5.05 -6.73
N VAL A 176 -8.12 5.02 -5.41
CA VAL A 176 -8.99 4.05 -4.73
C VAL A 176 -10.42 4.17 -5.25
N MET A 177 -10.95 5.40 -5.35
CA MET A 177 -12.29 5.66 -5.87
C MET A 177 -12.44 5.21 -7.34
N GLU A 178 -11.47 5.55 -8.20
CA GLU A 178 -11.43 5.13 -9.61
C GLU A 178 -11.38 3.61 -9.76
N ARG A 179 -10.54 2.94 -8.96
CA ARG A 179 -10.37 1.48 -8.99
C ARG A 179 -11.63 0.72 -8.60
N GLU A 180 -12.43 1.28 -7.70
CA GLU A 180 -13.72 0.69 -7.30
C GLU A 180 -14.87 1.07 -8.25
N GLY A 181 -14.59 1.80 -9.34
CA GLY A 181 -15.59 2.15 -10.35
C GLY A 181 -16.67 3.09 -9.82
N VAL A 182 -16.33 3.93 -8.84
CA VAL A 182 -17.29 4.84 -8.21
C VAL A 182 -17.42 6.13 -9.02
N GLU A 183 -18.59 6.35 -9.60
CA GLU A 183 -18.98 7.60 -10.26
C GLU A 183 -19.69 8.53 -9.25
N ASP A 184 -18.95 9.04 -8.27
CA ASP A 184 -19.43 9.98 -7.25
C ASP A 184 -18.51 11.22 -7.19
N ASP A 185 -18.94 12.30 -6.54
CA ASP A 185 -18.04 13.42 -6.27
C ASP A 185 -17.02 13.03 -5.20
N PHE A 186 -15.73 13.31 -5.44
CA PHE A 186 -14.64 12.91 -4.54
C PHE A 186 -14.83 13.46 -3.12
N ALA A 187 -15.29 14.71 -2.96
CA ALA A 187 -15.44 15.30 -1.64
C ALA A 187 -16.57 14.62 -0.85
N LYS A 188 -17.70 14.35 -1.50
CA LYS A 188 -18.82 13.60 -0.92
C LYS A 188 -18.41 12.16 -0.57
N TRP A 189 -17.79 11.46 -1.51
CA TRP A 189 -17.31 10.09 -1.31
C TRP A 189 -16.30 10.02 -0.15
N ASN A 190 -15.33 10.92 -0.12
CA ASN A 190 -14.30 10.93 0.91
C ASN A 190 -14.91 11.20 2.29
N ASN A 191 -15.78 12.21 2.43
CA ASN A 191 -16.38 12.52 3.72
C ASN A 191 -17.24 11.37 4.26
N ARG A 192 -18.09 10.77 3.41
CA ARG A 192 -18.92 9.61 3.78
C ARG A 192 -18.06 8.44 4.28
N ASN A 193 -17.06 8.05 3.49
CA ASN A 193 -16.28 6.85 3.79
C ASN A 193 -15.35 7.02 5.00
N MET A 194 -14.80 8.21 5.21
CA MET A 194 -13.99 8.49 6.40
C MET A 194 -14.82 8.43 7.69
N LYS A 195 -16.13 8.67 7.60
CA LYS A 195 -17.04 8.60 8.75
C LYS A 195 -17.63 7.21 8.98
N GLU A 196 -18.06 6.52 7.92
CA GLU A 196 -18.86 5.30 8.04
C GLU A 196 -18.04 4.01 8.04
N ARG A 197 -17.02 3.92 7.16
CA ARG A 197 -16.23 2.69 6.99
C ARG A 197 -14.77 2.99 6.59
N PRO A 198 -13.97 3.63 7.45
CA PRO A 198 -12.61 4.04 7.10
C PRO A 198 -11.66 2.86 6.83
N ASP A 199 -11.79 1.75 7.55
CA ASP A 199 -10.82 0.64 7.53
C ASP A 199 -10.65 -0.04 6.15
N TRP A 200 -11.74 -0.24 5.41
CA TRP A 200 -11.61 -0.83 4.08
C TRP A 200 -10.89 0.14 3.14
N VAL A 201 -11.20 1.45 3.21
CA VAL A 201 -10.52 2.46 2.40
C VAL A 201 -9.03 2.49 2.74
N TYR A 202 -8.67 2.40 4.02
CA TYR A 202 -7.28 2.41 4.46
C TYR A 202 -6.50 1.18 3.99
N ARG A 203 -7.12 0.00 3.98
CA ARG A 203 -6.50 -1.20 3.41
C ARG A 203 -6.24 -1.06 1.92
N VAL A 204 -7.24 -0.64 1.14
CA VAL A 204 -7.07 -0.44 -0.31
C VAL A 204 -6.08 0.69 -0.61
N PHE A 205 -6.13 1.77 0.17
CA PHE A 205 -5.18 2.87 0.09
C PHE A 205 -3.75 2.38 0.31
N ALA A 206 -3.50 1.59 1.37
CA ALA A 206 -2.15 1.12 1.67
C ALA A 206 -1.62 0.27 0.52
N ASP A 207 -2.46 -0.57 -0.07
CA ASP A 207 -2.10 -1.40 -1.23
C ASP A 207 -1.78 -0.55 -2.46
N GLU A 208 -2.62 0.44 -2.77
CA GLU A 208 -2.38 1.40 -3.86
C GLU A 208 -1.11 2.22 -3.63
N PHE A 209 -0.90 2.71 -2.41
CA PHE A 209 0.25 3.52 -2.05
C PHE A 209 1.55 2.74 -2.20
N ILE A 210 1.59 1.49 -1.71
CA ILE A 210 2.75 0.62 -1.80
C ILE A 210 3.01 0.22 -3.25
N GLN A 211 1.95 -0.16 -3.98
CA GLN A 211 2.08 -0.53 -5.39
C GLN A 211 2.58 0.65 -6.23
N TRP A 212 2.01 1.84 -6.04
CA TRP A 212 2.43 3.03 -6.77
C TRP A 212 3.84 3.46 -6.39
N GLY A 213 4.17 3.49 -5.09
CA GLY A 213 5.52 3.82 -4.63
C GLY A 213 6.56 2.88 -5.23
N ARG A 214 6.18 1.62 -5.42
CA ARG A 214 6.99 0.62 -6.09
C ARG A 214 7.14 0.85 -7.59
N GLU A 215 6.06 1.13 -8.29
CA GLU A 215 6.10 1.45 -9.73
C GLU A 215 6.92 2.71 -10.03
N GLN A 216 7.06 3.59 -9.04
CA GLN A 216 7.83 4.83 -9.13
C GLN A 216 9.21 4.75 -8.45
N GLU A 217 9.63 3.57 -8.00
CA GLU A 217 10.93 3.34 -7.35
C GLU A 217 11.21 4.28 -6.17
N ILE A 218 10.16 4.60 -5.39
CA ILE A 218 10.25 5.49 -4.23
C ILE A 218 10.89 4.74 -3.05
N GLU A 219 12.04 5.24 -2.60
CA GLU A 219 12.70 4.76 -1.37
C GLU A 219 12.31 5.56 -0.12
N PHE A 220 12.25 6.88 -0.24
CA PHE A 220 11.91 7.80 0.85
C PHE A 220 10.76 8.72 0.43
N CYS A 221 9.72 8.82 1.26
CA CYS A 221 8.63 9.73 0.99
C CYS A 221 7.96 10.28 2.24
N CYS A 222 7.23 11.38 2.07
CA CYS A 222 6.30 11.88 3.06
C CYS A 222 4.88 11.90 2.50
N LEU A 223 3.95 11.30 3.22
CA LEU A 223 2.53 11.29 2.92
C LEU A 223 1.83 12.36 3.77
N GLU A 224 1.40 13.43 3.13
CA GLU A 224 0.79 14.55 3.83
C GLU A 224 -0.71 14.39 4.09
N SER A 225 -1.13 15.03 5.18
CA SER A 225 -2.53 15.18 5.59
C SER A 225 -3.16 13.87 6.03
N LEU A 226 -2.50 13.13 6.92
CA LEU A 226 -3.09 11.97 7.56
C LEU A 226 -4.45 12.35 8.20
N TYR A 227 -5.49 11.60 7.85
CA TYR A 227 -6.86 11.87 8.31
C TYR A 227 -7.17 11.24 9.67
N SER A 228 -6.56 10.10 9.99
CA SER A 228 -6.78 9.42 11.26
C SER A 228 -5.59 8.52 11.64
N PRO A 229 -5.49 8.11 12.90
CA PRO A 229 -4.52 7.10 13.35
C PRO A 229 -4.64 5.76 12.60
N GLY A 230 -5.87 5.36 12.23
CA GLY A 230 -6.15 4.05 11.63
C GLY A 230 -5.39 3.82 10.31
N LEU A 231 -5.26 4.86 9.48
CA LEU A 231 -4.48 4.73 8.24
C LEU A 231 -2.99 4.49 8.52
N ALA A 232 -2.43 5.15 9.53
CA ALA A 232 -1.04 4.95 9.89
C ALA A 232 -0.78 3.54 10.44
N VAL A 233 -1.73 2.98 11.19
CA VAL A 233 -1.70 1.58 11.63
C VAL A 233 -1.65 0.63 10.44
N HIS A 234 -2.54 0.78 9.47
CA HIS A 234 -2.52 -0.07 8.27
C HIS A 234 -1.25 0.07 7.44
N LEU A 235 -0.69 1.28 7.32
CA LEU A 235 0.61 1.46 6.66
C LEU A 235 1.72 0.72 7.41
N ARG A 236 1.75 0.77 8.75
CA ARG A 236 2.71 0.01 9.57
C ARG A 236 2.52 -1.50 9.45
N GLU A 237 1.29 -1.99 9.42
CA GLU A 237 1.00 -3.42 9.22
C GLU A 237 1.51 -3.92 7.85
N ARG A 238 1.34 -3.10 6.81
CA ARG A 238 1.71 -3.47 5.44
C ARG A 238 3.19 -3.29 5.13
N LEU A 239 3.81 -2.20 5.57
CA LEU A 239 5.21 -1.89 5.30
C LEU A 239 6.15 -2.44 6.37
N GLY A 240 5.75 -2.46 7.63
CA GLY A 240 6.61 -2.68 8.79
C GLY A 240 6.66 -1.45 9.68
N GLN A 241 6.66 -1.66 11.00
CA GLN A 241 6.69 -0.57 11.99
C GLN A 241 7.95 0.29 11.87
N ASP A 242 9.08 -0.33 11.57
CA ASP A 242 10.37 0.33 11.39
C ASP A 242 10.38 1.27 10.18
N LYS A 243 9.55 1.02 9.16
CA LYS A 243 9.53 1.78 7.91
C LYS A 243 8.62 3.00 7.93
N VAL A 244 7.72 3.13 8.91
CA VAL A 244 6.71 4.19 8.95
C VAL A 244 6.86 5.05 10.20
N ALA A 245 7.23 6.32 9.99
CA ALA A 245 7.32 7.33 11.04
C ALA A 245 6.08 8.23 11.01
N ILE A 246 5.31 8.28 12.10
CA ILE A 246 4.14 9.15 12.27
C ILE A 246 4.60 10.48 12.85
N VAL A 247 4.30 11.56 12.14
CA VAL A 247 4.71 12.92 12.49
C VAL A 247 3.46 13.75 12.70
N TYR A 248 3.29 14.31 13.90
CA TYR A 248 2.21 15.26 14.17
C TYR A 248 2.79 16.68 14.23
N VAL A 249 2.31 17.56 13.35
CA VAL A 249 2.69 18.97 13.36
C VAL A 249 1.63 19.76 14.10
N ASP A 250 1.97 20.12 15.34
CA ASP A 250 1.16 20.92 16.23
C ASP A 250 1.48 22.42 16.11
N MET A 251 0.50 23.24 16.43
CA MET A 251 0.64 24.70 16.46
C MET A 251 -0.51 25.33 17.21
N ASP A 252 -0.17 26.31 18.05
CA ASP A 252 -1.14 27.15 18.74
C ASP A 252 -2.19 27.73 17.78
N GLU A 253 -3.46 27.72 18.20
CA GLU A 253 -4.57 28.15 17.36
C GLU A 253 -4.44 29.61 16.93
N ASN A 254 -3.99 30.51 17.80
CA ASN A 254 -3.85 31.92 17.45
C ASN A 254 -2.76 32.12 16.39
N VAL A 255 -1.67 31.36 16.47
CA VAL A 255 -0.61 31.38 15.46
C VAL A 255 -1.13 30.83 14.11
N ARG A 256 -1.94 29.76 14.14
CA ARG A 256 -2.60 29.22 12.93
C ARG A 256 -3.54 30.25 12.30
N LEU A 257 -4.33 30.97 13.11
CA LEU A 257 -5.22 32.04 12.66
C LEU A 257 -4.44 33.20 12.02
N GLN A 258 -3.34 33.63 12.64
CA GLN A 258 -2.46 34.67 12.07
C GLN A 258 -1.89 34.24 10.71
N ARG A 259 -1.42 32.99 10.58
CA ARG A 259 -0.93 32.44 9.31
C ARG A 259 -2.02 32.42 8.25
N GLN A 260 -3.24 32.03 8.62
CA GLN A 260 -4.37 32.04 7.70
C GLN A 260 -4.69 33.46 7.22
N MET A 261 -4.70 34.42 8.15
CA MET A 261 -4.95 35.82 7.87
C MET A 261 -3.95 36.36 6.84
N ILE A 262 -2.65 36.13 7.05
CA ILE A 262 -1.58 36.52 6.11
C ILE A 262 -1.77 35.84 4.75
N ARG A 263 -2.00 34.52 4.75
CA ARG A 263 -2.10 33.72 3.51
C ARG A 263 -3.29 34.11 2.64
N GLN A 264 -4.40 34.51 3.24
CA GLN A 264 -5.64 34.90 2.56
C GLN A 264 -5.81 36.42 2.45
N ASN A 265 -4.81 37.20 2.89
CA ASN A 265 -4.84 38.66 2.91
C ASN A 265 -6.09 39.23 3.62
N LEU A 266 -6.42 38.67 4.78
CA LEU A 266 -7.58 39.06 5.60
C LEU A 266 -7.21 40.18 6.58
N THR A 267 -8.22 40.92 7.05
CA THR A 267 -8.01 42.11 7.88
C THR A 267 -8.28 41.87 9.37
N SER A 268 -8.89 40.74 9.72
CA SER A 268 -9.15 40.37 11.12
C SER A 268 -8.93 38.88 11.39
N LEU A 269 -8.65 38.56 12.67
CA LEU A 269 -8.57 37.17 13.14
C LEU A 269 -9.93 36.47 13.10
N ASP A 270 -11.04 37.20 13.20
CA ASP A 270 -12.39 36.63 13.14
C ASP A 270 -12.73 36.14 11.73
N GLU A 271 -12.37 36.88 10.68
CA GLU A 271 -12.47 36.42 9.29
C GLU A 271 -11.63 35.15 9.07
N ALA A 272 -10.39 35.14 9.57
CA ALA A 272 -9.52 33.97 9.50
C ALA A 272 -10.15 32.75 10.21
N ARG A 273 -10.77 32.98 11.38
CA ARG A 273 -11.44 31.95 12.18
C ARG A 273 -12.65 31.37 11.46
N GLN A 274 -13.50 32.20 10.87
CA GLN A 274 -14.67 31.75 10.11
C GLN A 274 -14.31 30.82 8.95
N LEU A 275 -13.16 31.05 8.30
CA LEU A 275 -12.67 30.22 7.21
C LEU A 275 -11.90 28.97 7.69
N MET A 276 -11.31 29.01 8.89
CA MET A 276 -10.52 27.88 9.43
C MET A 276 -11.39 26.84 10.14
N LEU A 277 -12.31 27.29 11.02
CA LEU A 277 -13.04 26.43 11.93
C LEU A 277 -13.85 25.33 11.23
N PRO A 278 -14.56 25.57 10.10
CA PRO A 278 -15.28 24.49 9.42
C PRO A 278 -14.35 23.36 8.96
N ARG A 279 -13.14 23.70 8.49
CA ARG A 279 -12.14 22.72 8.04
C ARG A 279 -11.56 21.94 9.22
N ASP A 280 -11.38 22.61 10.36
CA ASP A 280 -10.90 21.98 11.59
C ASP A 280 -11.97 21.11 12.24
N GLN A 281 -13.24 21.47 12.17
CA GLN A 281 -14.34 20.64 12.67
C GLN A 281 -14.39 19.30 11.92
N ILE A 282 -14.31 19.32 10.58
CA ILE A 282 -14.24 18.09 9.77
C ILE A 282 -13.05 17.21 10.21
N LYS A 283 -11.89 17.82 10.47
CA LYS A 283 -10.70 17.08 10.94
C LYS A 283 -10.88 16.49 12.34
N ARG A 284 -11.56 17.19 13.24
CA ARG A 284 -11.92 16.68 14.57
C ARG A 284 -12.87 15.49 14.43
N ASP A 285 -13.88 15.61 13.58
CA ASP A 285 -14.83 14.53 13.30
C ASP A 285 -14.15 13.28 12.70
N TRP A 286 -13.09 13.47 11.89
CA TRP A 286 -12.26 12.38 11.37
C TRP A 286 -11.22 11.84 12.37
N GLY A 287 -11.07 12.46 13.54
CA GLY A 287 -10.12 12.04 14.57
C GLY A 287 -8.67 12.45 14.34
N VAL A 288 -8.40 13.49 13.53
CA VAL A 288 -7.03 14.01 13.29
C VAL A 288 -6.28 14.35 14.57
N PRO A 289 -6.88 14.96 15.63
CA PRO A 289 -6.15 15.25 16.86
C PRO A 289 -5.54 14.02 17.53
N ALA A 290 -6.21 12.86 17.46
CA ALA A 290 -5.76 11.60 18.06
C ALA A 290 -4.50 11.02 17.38
N ILE A 291 -4.05 11.59 16.25
CA ILE A 291 -2.77 11.23 15.64
C ILE A 291 -1.61 11.58 16.57
N ALA A 292 -1.74 12.63 17.38
CA ALA A 292 -0.71 13.02 18.35
C ALA A 292 -0.42 11.89 19.36
N ASP A 293 -1.45 11.13 19.75
CA ASP A 293 -1.33 10.03 20.72
C ASP A 293 -0.51 8.84 20.20
N VAL A 294 -0.38 8.71 18.88
CA VAL A 294 0.35 7.62 18.20
C VAL A 294 1.59 8.11 17.45
N ALA A 295 1.93 9.40 17.55
CA ALA A 295 3.02 10.00 16.81
C ALA A 295 4.40 9.59 17.36
N ASP A 296 5.33 9.29 16.45
CA ASP A 296 6.74 9.07 16.83
C ASP A 296 7.47 10.39 17.03
N VAL A 297 7.00 11.44 16.34
CA VAL A 297 7.54 12.80 16.40
C VAL A 297 6.38 13.79 16.49
N ILE A 298 6.38 14.60 17.55
CA ILE A 298 5.50 15.76 17.68
C ILE A 298 6.34 17.02 17.46
N ILE A 299 5.91 17.87 16.53
CA ILE A 299 6.59 19.11 16.18
C ILE A 299 5.72 20.27 16.63
N ASP A 300 6.19 21.06 17.59
CA ASP A 300 5.62 22.37 17.87
C ASP A 300 6.14 23.38 16.84
N ASN A 301 5.27 23.79 15.91
CA ASN A 301 5.60 24.74 14.86
C ASN A 301 5.17 26.18 15.20
N SER A 302 4.88 26.48 16.47
CA SER A 302 4.49 27.83 16.91
C SER A 302 5.66 28.83 16.85
N GLY A 303 6.90 28.35 16.73
CA GLY A 303 8.13 29.15 16.63
C GLY A 303 8.52 29.59 15.21
N SER A 304 9.82 29.85 15.02
CA SER A 304 10.39 30.32 13.76
C SER A 304 10.49 29.21 12.69
N MET A 305 10.68 29.63 11.43
CA MET A 305 10.97 28.69 10.33
C MET A 305 12.26 27.91 10.58
N GLU A 306 13.28 28.55 11.16
CA GLU A 306 14.56 27.93 11.50
C GLU A 306 14.39 26.78 12.53
N ASN A 307 13.49 26.96 13.50
CA ASN A 307 13.15 25.87 14.43
C ASN A 307 12.52 24.69 13.69
N LEU A 308 11.62 24.95 12.74
CA LEU A 308 10.97 23.89 11.95
C LEU A 308 11.97 23.15 11.06
N THR A 309 12.88 23.85 10.39
CA THR A 309 13.90 23.22 9.53
C THR A 309 14.88 22.40 10.36
N ARG A 310 15.32 22.90 11.52
CA ARG A 310 16.19 22.15 12.44
C ARG A 310 15.55 20.84 12.90
N VAL A 311 14.25 20.84 13.18
CA VAL A 311 13.52 19.61 13.54
C VAL A 311 13.45 18.65 12.35
N ALA A 312 13.20 19.17 11.14
CA ALA A 312 13.19 18.36 9.93
C ALA A 312 14.58 17.75 9.62
N ASP A 313 15.67 18.50 9.80
CA ASP A 313 17.03 18.00 9.64
C ASP A 313 17.34 16.89 10.64
N ALA A 314 16.93 17.05 11.90
CA ALA A 314 17.06 16.00 12.91
C ALA A 314 16.26 14.74 12.54
N MET A 315 15.09 14.88 11.92
CA MET A 315 14.34 13.74 11.39
C MET A 315 15.06 13.04 10.24
N ILE A 316 15.60 13.80 9.29
CA ILE A 316 16.38 13.23 8.17
C ILE A 316 17.60 12.48 8.72
N ALA A 317 18.35 13.09 9.64
CA ALA A 317 19.51 12.45 10.27
C ALA A 317 19.17 11.20 11.08
N ARG A 318 17.99 11.17 11.70
CA ARG A 318 17.55 10.00 12.48
C ARG A 318 17.06 8.85 11.62
N TYR A 319 16.28 9.14 10.58
CA TYR A 319 15.50 8.13 9.86
C TYR A 319 15.99 7.87 8.42
N CYS A 320 16.82 8.75 7.87
CA CYS A 320 17.24 8.77 6.47
C CYS A 320 18.74 9.10 6.34
N GLN A 321 19.59 8.47 7.15
CA GLN A 321 21.04 8.72 7.17
C GLN A 321 21.70 8.63 5.78
N GLU A 322 21.18 7.76 4.92
CA GLU A 322 21.64 7.55 3.54
C GLU A 322 21.47 8.78 2.64
N LEU A 323 20.61 9.74 3.01
CA LEU A 323 20.41 11.00 2.29
C LEU A 323 21.39 12.10 2.70
N LEU A 324 22.21 11.87 3.73
CA LEU A 324 23.19 12.85 4.24
C LEU A 324 24.60 12.66 3.68
N VAL A 325 24.78 11.73 2.73
CA VAL A 325 26.07 11.34 2.14
C VAL A 325 26.34 12.06 0.84
#